data_AF-A0A1F6E026-F1
#
_entry.id   AF-A0A1F6E026-F1
#
_cell.length_a   1.000
_cell.length_b   1.000
_cell.length_c   1.000
_cell.angle_alpha   90.00
_cell.angle_beta   90.00
_cell.angle_gamma   90.00
#
_symmetry.space_group_name_H-M   'P 1'
#
loop_
_entity.id
_entity.type
_entity.pdbx_description
1 polymer ?
#
loop_
_entity_poly.entity_id
_entity_poly.type
_entity_poly.pdbx_seq_one_letter_code
_entity_poly.pdbx_strand_id
1 'polypeptide(L)'
;MAERAERDWLHRSTVQKSLADLRERGFTRAGDLVYRIGRSLTVNAETVREHWDELFAQALEGEAEGYEKEHVKRVGRGTFVSSSLASKIEEKAFVLRESFRSKSKAEMAELERMGWKPLSVIPYHIARLPSVKAASTTIETRITDFFRQALEGSDEEYRKSNVRKVGVVTYVSPALASKIEGEVIAFYARRE
;
A
#
# COMPACT_ATOMS: atom_id res chain seq x y z
N MET A 1 17.07 9.15 -38.20
CA MET A 1 17.13 8.47 -36.87
C MET A 1 17.80 9.32 -35.79
N ALA A 2 18.87 10.07 -36.11
CA ALA A 2 19.56 10.95 -35.15
C ALA A 2 18.68 12.09 -34.58
N GLU A 3 17.89 12.78 -35.41
CA GLU A 3 17.03 13.89 -34.96
C GLU A 3 15.94 13.47 -33.95
N ARG A 4 15.45 12.23 -34.05
CA ARG A 4 14.45 11.69 -33.12
C ARG A 4 15.07 11.39 -31.76
N ALA A 5 16.28 10.81 -31.76
CA ALA A 5 17.03 10.54 -30.54
C ALA A 5 17.42 11.84 -29.82
N GLU A 6 17.78 12.89 -30.56
CA GLU A 6 18.12 14.20 -30.03
C GLU A 6 16.90 14.91 -29.41
N ARG A 7 15.73 14.90 -30.09
CA ARG A 7 14.48 15.40 -29.52
C ARG A 7 14.06 14.64 -28.26
N ASP A 8 14.19 13.33 -28.25
CA ASP A 8 13.86 12.49 -27.09
C ASP A 8 14.83 12.73 -25.92
N TRP A 9 16.08 13.05 -26.20
CA TRP A 9 17.07 13.41 -25.18
C TRP A 9 16.78 14.80 -24.59
N LEU A 10 16.53 15.81 -25.44
CA LEU A 10 16.14 17.16 -25.02
C LEU A 10 14.85 17.14 -24.20
N HIS A 11 13.85 16.37 -24.62
CA HIS A 11 12.60 16.22 -23.87
C HIS A 11 12.84 15.62 -22.48
N ARG A 12 13.66 14.56 -22.37
CA ARG A 12 14.02 13.94 -21.10
C ARG A 12 14.81 14.89 -20.19
N SER A 13 15.74 15.65 -20.74
CA SER A 13 16.53 16.64 -19.99
C SER A 13 15.63 17.76 -19.43
N THR A 14 14.72 18.29 -20.24
CA THR A 14 13.77 19.32 -19.81
C THR A 14 12.84 18.81 -18.72
N VAL A 15 12.29 17.60 -18.86
CA VAL A 15 11.47 16.97 -17.81
C VAL A 15 12.25 16.80 -16.51
N GLN A 16 13.50 16.33 -16.56
CA GLN A 16 14.34 16.17 -15.36
C GLN A 16 14.60 17.50 -14.65
N LYS A 17 14.90 18.57 -15.39
CA LYS A 17 15.07 19.91 -14.82
C LYS A 17 13.79 20.43 -14.17
N SER A 18 12.63 20.27 -14.82
CA SER A 18 11.33 20.63 -14.23
C SER A 18 11.00 19.83 -12.98
N LEU A 19 11.36 18.54 -12.91
CA LEU A 19 11.17 17.73 -11.71
C LEU A 19 12.05 18.18 -10.54
N ALA A 20 13.28 18.62 -10.80
CA ALA A 20 14.16 19.17 -9.78
C ALA A 20 13.62 20.49 -9.22
N ASP A 21 13.23 21.43 -10.09
CA ASP A 21 12.62 22.71 -9.70
C ASP A 21 11.37 22.52 -8.82
N LEU A 22 10.48 21.59 -9.21
CA LEU A 22 9.29 21.30 -8.42
C LEU A 22 9.62 20.77 -7.02
N ARG A 23 10.65 19.93 -6.88
CA ARG A 23 11.08 19.43 -5.56
C ARG A 23 11.64 20.55 -4.69
N GLU A 24 12.46 21.43 -5.25
CA GLU A 24 13.00 22.60 -4.53
C GLU A 24 11.90 23.55 -4.06
N ARG A 25 10.84 23.69 -4.87
CA ARG A 25 9.65 24.49 -4.57
C ARG A 25 8.63 23.80 -3.66
N GLY A 26 8.97 22.62 -3.13
CA GLY A 26 8.11 21.89 -2.20
C GLY A 26 6.87 21.25 -2.84
N PHE A 27 6.91 20.90 -4.12
CA PHE A 27 5.85 20.11 -4.75
C PHE A 27 6.06 18.61 -4.49
N THR A 28 4.98 17.93 -4.12
CA THR A 28 4.93 16.48 -3.94
C THR A 28 4.17 15.86 -5.11
N ARG A 29 4.63 14.70 -5.59
CA ARG A 29 3.89 13.95 -6.61
C ARG A 29 2.60 13.40 -6.00
N ALA A 30 1.47 13.54 -6.70
CA ALA A 30 0.17 13.05 -6.22
C ALA A 30 0.19 11.57 -5.81
N GLY A 31 0.91 10.72 -6.58
CA GLY A 31 1.09 9.31 -6.23
C GLY A 31 1.79 9.11 -4.88
N ASP A 32 2.81 9.90 -4.56
CA ASP A 32 3.54 9.81 -3.29
C ASP A 32 2.66 10.28 -2.13
N LEU A 33 1.84 11.30 -2.37
CA LEU A 33 0.84 11.79 -1.42
C LEU A 33 -0.22 10.74 -1.11
N VAL A 34 -0.75 10.05 -2.13
CA VAL A 34 -1.66 8.91 -1.98
C VAL A 34 -1.06 7.83 -1.07
N TYR A 35 0.21 7.46 -1.30
CA TYR A 35 0.89 6.47 -0.45
C TYR A 35 1.05 6.95 0.99
N ARG A 36 1.37 8.23 1.19
CA ARG A 36 1.54 8.82 2.52
C ARG A 36 0.22 8.86 3.30
N ILE A 37 -0.87 9.28 2.65
CA ILE A 37 -2.22 9.26 3.22
C ILE A 37 -2.62 7.83 3.57
N GLY A 38 -2.45 6.89 2.65
CA GLY A 38 -2.77 5.47 2.89
C GLY A 38 -2.04 4.92 4.12
N ARG A 39 -0.73 5.22 4.24
CA ARG A 39 0.06 4.84 5.42
C ARG A 39 -0.46 5.46 6.71
N SER A 40 -0.75 6.77 6.72
CA SER A 40 -1.28 7.49 7.89
C SER A 40 -2.62 6.92 8.36
N LEU A 41 -3.50 6.64 7.40
CA LEU A 41 -4.85 6.14 7.67
C LEU A 41 -4.92 4.62 7.83
N THR A 42 -3.80 3.92 7.68
CA THR A 42 -3.69 2.45 7.68
C THR A 42 -4.58 1.78 6.64
N VAL A 43 -4.77 2.41 5.47
CA VAL A 43 -5.53 1.90 4.33
C VAL A 43 -4.63 1.70 3.11
N ASN A 44 -5.07 0.91 2.14
CA ASN A 44 -4.26 0.69 0.94
C ASN A 44 -4.32 1.92 0.00
N ALA A 45 -3.35 2.04 -0.90
CA ALA A 45 -3.27 3.18 -1.82
C ALA A 45 -4.44 3.23 -2.81
N GLU A 46 -5.07 2.08 -3.11
CA GLU A 46 -6.20 1.99 -4.04
C GLU A 46 -7.45 2.62 -3.44
N THR A 47 -7.76 2.34 -2.18
CA THR A 47 -8.83 2.99 -1.43
C THR A 47 -8.66 4.51 -1.39
N VAL A 48 -7.43 5.01 -1.23
CA VAL A 48 -7.17 6.46 -1.29
C VAL A 48 -7.39 7.01 -2.71
N ARG A 49 -7.01 6.26 -3.75
CA ARG A 49 -7.24 6.67 -5.15
C ARG A 49 -8.73 6.75 -5.50
N GLU A 50 -9.55 5.83 -5.00
CA GLU A 50 -11.00 5.85 -5.21
C GLU A 50 -11.66 7.14 -4.69
N HIS A 51 -11.08 7.75 -3.64
CA HIS A 51 -11.60 8.98 -3.04
C HIS A 51 -10.73 10.20 -3.41
N TRP A 52 -9.78 10.05 -4.35
CA TRP A 52 -8.83 11.10 -4.67
C TRP A 52 -9.52 12.36 -5.20
N ASP A 53 -10.48 12.20 -6.11
CA ASP A 53 -11.19 13.33 -6.71
C ASP A 53 -12.04 14.07 -5.68
N GLU A 54 -12.66 13.33 -4.75
CA GLU A 54 -13.42 13.91 -3.63
C GLU A 54 -12.50 14.69 -2.68
N LEU A 55 -11.39 14.08 -2.25
CA LEU A 55 -10.41 14.72 -1.38
C LEU A 55 -9.83 15.99 -2.02
N PHE A 56 -9.53 15.91 -3.32
CA PHE A 56 -8.99 17.01 -4.08
C PHE A 56 -10.00 18.15 -4.21
N ALA A 57 -11.26 17.85 -4.52
CA ALA A 57 -12.33 18.85 -4.59
C ALA A 57 -12.57 19.52 -3.24
N GLN A 58 -12.63 18.75 -2.14
CA GLN A 58 -12.79 19.30 -0.79
C GLN A 58 -11.58 20.16 -0.36
N ALA A 59 -10.37 19.84 -0.81
CA ALA A 59 -9.17 20.62 -0.51
C ALA A 59 -9.11 21.95 -1.29
N LEU A 60 -9.88 22.08 -2.37
CA LEU A 60 -10.03 23.30 -3.17
C LEU A 60 -11.27 24.12 -2.79
N GLU A 61 -12.16 23.56 -1.97
CA GLU A 61 -13.38 24.23 -1.53
C GLU A 61 -13.05 25.48 -0.70
N GLY A 62 -13.59 26.63 -1.10
CA GLY A 62 -13.34 27.92 -0.45
C GLY A 62 -12.07 28.64 -0.89
N GLU A 63 -11.30 28.06 -1.84
CA GLU A 63 -10.12 28.71 -2.39
C GLU A 63 -10.46 29.73 -3.48
N ALA A 64 -9.59 30.74 -3.62
CA ALA A 64 -9.73 31.77 -4.63
C ALA A 64 -9.61 31.20 -6.06
N GLU A 65 -10.22 31.88 -7.02
CA GLU A 65 -10.06 31.56 -8.43
C GLU A 65 -8.59 31.58 -8.83
N GLY A 66 -8.11 30.50 -9.48
CA GLY A 66 -6.71 30.36 -9.88
C GLY A 66 -5.79 29.65 -8.88
N TYR A 67 -6.26 29.37 -7.66
CA TYR A 67 -5.48 28.62 -6.66
C TYR A 67 -4.99 27.26 -7.21
N GLU A 68 -5.86 26.50 -7.88
CA GLU A 68 -5.47 25.23 -8.50
C GLU A 68 -4.32 25.41 -9.51
N LYS A 69 -4.35 26.44 -10.35
CA LYS A 69 -3.31 26.70 -11.36
C LYS A 69 -1.96 27.01 -10.72
N GLU A 70 -1.97 27.67 -9.57
CA GLU A 70 -0.76 27.97 -8.80
C GLU A 70 -0.19 26.71 -8.14
N HIS A 71 -1.07 25.93 -7.51
CA HIS A 71 -0.72 24.85 -6.60
C HIS A 71 -0.66 23.46 -7.24
N VAL A 72 -1.03 23.32 -8.52
CA VAL A 72 -0.96 22.07 -9.28
C VAL A 72 -0.08 22.24 -10.51
N LYS A 73 0.85 21.32 -10.71
CA LYS A 73 1.74 21.28 -11.88
C LYS A 73 1.70 19.90 -12.53
N ARG A 74 1.59 19.89 -13.86
CA ARG A 74 1.63 18.66 -14.67
C ARG A 74 2.95 18.65 -15.43
N VAL A 75 3.80 17.65 -15.17
CA VAL A 75 5.10 17.48 -15.83
C VAL A 75 5.17 16.05 -16.37
N GLY A 76 5.28 15.93 -17.70
CA GLY A 76 5.14 14.64 -18.38
C GLY A 76 3.77 14.01 -18.07
N ARG A 77 3.78 12.78 -17.55
CA ARG A 77 2.57 12.05 -17.10
C ARG A 77 2.29 12.20 -15.59
N GLY A 78 3.06 13.02 -14.87
CA GLY A 78 2.94 13.19 -13.43
C GLY A 78 2.13 14.43 -13.05
N THR A 79 1.25 14.28 -12.05
CA THR A 79 0.61 15.40 -11.34
C THR A 79 1.38 15.67 -10.05
N PHE A 80 1.68 16.94 -9.82
CA PHE A 80 2.39 17.45 -8.66
C PHE A 80 1.54 18.50 -7.97
N VAL A 81 1.49 18.43 -6.64
CA VAL A 81 0.76 19.38 -5.80
C VAL A 81 1.73 20.07 -4.87
N SER A 82 1.56 21.38 -4.66
CA SER A 82 2.35 22.15 -3.71
C SER A 82 2.17 21.62 -2.27
N SER A 83 3.11 21.96 -1.39
CA SER A 83 3.03 21.57 0.03
C SER A 83 1.76 22.06 0.73
N SER A 84 1.28 23.29 0.45
CA SER A 84 0.06 23.83 1.06
C SER A 84 -1.19 23.03 0.65
N LEU A 85 -1.34 22.72 -0.64
CA LEU A 85 -2.43 21.89 -1.14
C LEU A 85 -2.31 20.44 -0.65
N ALA A 86 -1.08 19.89 -0.58
CA ALA A 86 -0.86 18.56 -0.03
C ALA A 86 -1.32 18.45 1.42
N SER A 87 -1.01 19.44 2.26
CA SER A 87 -1.45 19.48 3.66
C SER A 87 -2.97 19.56 3.79
N LYS A 88 -3.65 20.36 2.95
CA LYS A 88 -5.13 20.41 2.92
C LYS A 88 -5.74 19.05 2.54
N ILE A 89 -5.19 18.38 1.54
CA ILE A 89 -5.64 17.03 1.13
C ILE A 89 -5.44 16.02 2.28
N GLU A 90 -4.30 16.06 2.97
CA GLU A 90 -4.03 15.20 4.14
C GLU A 90 -5.02 15.47 5.28
N GLU A 91 -5.37 16.74 5.55
CA GLU A 91 -6.35 17.13 6.55
C GLU A 91 -7.75 16.59 6.22
N LYS A 92 -8.23 16.78 4.98
CA LYS A 92 -9.52 16.23 4.53
C LYS A 92 -9.55 14.71 4.62
N ALA A 93 -8.45 14.05 4.24
CA ALA A 93 -8.34 12.60 4.36
C ALA A 93 -8.40 12.12 5.81
N PHE A 94 -7.84 12.88 6.75
CA PHE A 94 -7.93 12.59 8.17
C PHE A 94 -9.36 12.76 8.72
N VAL A 95 -10.11 13.76 8.28
CA VAL A 95 -11.53 13.90 8.65
C VAL A 95 -12.33 12.69 8.16
N LEU A 96 -12.07 12.23 6.93
CA LEU A 96 -12.72 11.07 6.34
C LEU A 96 -12.15 9.72 6.82
N ARG A 97 -11.21 9.70 7.78
CA ARG A 97 -10.56 8.46 8.26
C ARG A 97 -11.55 7.35 8.64
N GLU A 98 -12.71 7.72 9.18
CA GLU A 98 -13.71 6.74 9.63
C GLU A 98 -14.47 6.11 8.47
N SER A 99 -14.74 6.84 7.39
CA SER A 99 -15.32 6.27 6.16
C SER A 99 -14.32 5.36 5.44
N PHE A 100 -13.03 5.70 5.45
CA PHE A 100 -11.97 4.84 4.95
C PHE A 100 -11.82 3.55 5.77
N ARG A 101 -11.90 3.66 7.10
CA ARG A 101 -11.77 2.53 8.02
C ARG A 101 -13.01 1.65 8.04
N SER A 102 -14.21 2.17 7.82
CA SER A 102 -15.44 1.37 7.81
C SER A 102 -15.45 0.36 6.65
N LYS A 103 -15.04 0.79 5.45
CA LYS A 103 -14.84 -0.10 4.29
C LYS A 103 -13.81 -1.19 4.60
N SER A 104 -12.66 -0.79 5.17
CA SER A 104 -11.60 -1.74 5.54
C SER A 104 -12.08 -2.76 6.58
N LYS A 105 -12.85 -2.33 7.59
CA LYS A 105 -13.45 -3.22 8.60
C LYS A 105 -14.43 -4.21 7.99
N ALA A 106 -15.28 -3.77 7.06
CA ALA A 106 -16.22 -4.65 6.39
C ALA A 106 -15.50 -5.71 5.54
N GLU A 107 -14.46 -5.32 4.80
CA GLU A 107 -13.65 -6.26 4.03
C GLU A 107 -12.91 -7.25 4.94
N MET A 108 -12.32 -6.79 6.05
CA MET A 108 -11.69 -7.66 7.04
C MET A 108 -12.68 -8.69 7.60
N ALA A 109 -13.88 -8.25 7.99
CA ALA A 109 -14.92 -9.12 8.52
C ALA A 109 -15.37 -10.17 7.48
N GLU A 110 -15.48 -9.78 6.21
CA GLU A 110 -15.85 -10.70 5.14
C GLU A 110 -14.74 -11.74 4.87
N LEU A 111 -13.48 -11.30 4.82
CA LEU A 111 -12.35 -12.22 4.69
C LEU A 111 -12.30 -13.22 5.84
N GLU A 112 -12.48 -12.76 7.09
CA GLU A 112 -12.53 -13.62 8.27
C GLU A 112 -13.71 -14.60 8.21
N ARG A 113 -14.88 -14.16 7.71
CA ARG A 113 -16.05 -15.03 7.47
C ARG A 113 -15.77 -16.11 6.42
N MET A 114 -14.98 -15.80 5.39
CA MET A 114 -14.51 -16.74 4.38
C MET A 114 -13.36 -17.65 4.88
N GLY A 115 -12.95 -17.51 6.14
CA GLY A 115 -11.87 -18.30 6.75
C GLY A 115 -10.46 -17.81 6.40
N TRP A 116 -10.31 -16.65 5.76
CA TRP A 116 -9.00 -16.04 5.56
C TRP A 116 -8.44 -15.60 6.90
N LYS A 117 -7.12 -15.75 7.07
CA LYS A 117 -6.44 -15.39 8.32
C LYS A 117 -5.48 -14.23 8.08
N PRO A 118 -5.39 -13.26 9.01
CA PRO A 118 -4.26 -12.33 9.02
C PRO A 118 -2.96 -13.12 9.21
N LEU A 119 -1.94 -12.83 8.39
CA LEU A 119 -0.63 -13.48 8.46
C LEU A 119 0.00 -13.32 9.86
N SER A 120 -0.25 -12.19 10.52
CA SER A 120 0.23 -11.89 11.88
C SER A 120 -0.44 -12.71 12.99
N VAL A 121 -1.58 -13.36 12.73
CA VAL A 121 -2.28 -14.20 13.73
C VAL A 121 -1.75 -15.63 13.74
N ILE A 122 -1.26 -16.11 12.59
CA ILE A 122 -0.72 -17.47 12.43
C ILE A 122 0.37 -17.83 13.48
N PRO A 123 1.36 -16.97 13.79
CA PRO A 123 2.39 -17.31 14.78
C PRO A 123 1.82 -17.64 16.15
N TYR A 124 0.77 -16.93 16.57
CA TYR A 124 0.14 -17.14 17.87
C TYR A 124 -0.62 -18.47 17.96
N HIS A 125 -1.24 -18.90 16.85
CA HIS A 125 -1.89 -20.20 16.80
C HIS A 125 -0.87 -21.34 16.90
N ILE A 126 0.24 -21.24 16.17
CA ILE A 126 1.28 -22.25 16.18
C ILE A 126 1.98 -22.32 17.54
N ALA A 127 2.27 -21.17 18.18
CA ALA A 127 2.93 -21.10 19.49
C ALA A 127 2.16 -21.79 20.63
N ARG A 128 0.85 -22.03 20.45
CA ARG A 128 0.00 -22.73 21.43
C ARG A 128 -0.03 -24.24 21.25
N LEU A 129 0.56 -24.76 20.17
CA LEU A 129 0.59 -26.20 19.91
C LEU A 129 1.59 -26.87 20.86
N PRO A 130 1.22 -27.97 21.54
CA PRO A 130 2.12 -28.67 22.45
C PRO A 130 3.42 -29.15 21.81
N SER A 131 3.41 -29.42 20.50
CA SER A 131 4.57 -29.86 19.71
C SER A 131 5.54 -28.74 19.33
N VAL A 132 5.21 -27.47 19.61
CA VAL A 132 6.04 -26.33 19.22
C VAL A 132 6.59 -25.63 20.46
N LYS A 133 7.88 -25.85 20.73
CA LYS A 133 8.62 -25.19 21.82
C LYS A 133 9.33 -23.92 21.33
N ALA A 134 8.58 -22.99 20.75
CA ALA A 134 9.12 -21.71 20.27
C ALA A 134 8.18 -20.55 20.59
N ALA A 135 8.75 -19.38 20.92
CA ALA A 135 7.98 -18.16 21.12
C ALA A 135 7.41 -17.65 19.79
N SER A 136 6.24 -16.98 19.85
CA SER A 136 5.54 -16.47 18.67
C SER A 136 6.39 -15.55 17.79
N THR A 137 7.28 -14.73 18.38
CA THR A 137 8.21 -13.85 17.66
C THR A 137 9.24 -14.63 16.84
N THR A 138 9.70 -15.79 17.34
CA THR A 138 10.62 -16.67 16.61
C THR A 138 9.90 -17.40 15.48
N ILE A 139 8.64 -17.77 15.72
CA ILE A 139 7.76 -18.40 14.72
C ILE A 139 7.42 -17.41 13.59
N GLU A 140 7.20 -16.14 13.90
CA GLU A 140 6.88 -15.08 12.93
C GLU A 140 7.96 -14.92 11.85
N THR A 141 9.23 -15.03 12.23
CA THR A 141 10.34 -14.99 11.26
C THR A 141 10.23 -16.15 10.26
N ARG A 142 9.88 -17.36 10.75
CA ARG A 142 9.69 -18.54 9.90
C ARG A 142 8.45 -18.46 9.03
N ILE A 143 7.35 -17.95 9.56
CA ILE A 143 6.14 -17.69 8.76
C ILE A 143 6.45 -16.76 7.61
N THR A 144 7.23 -15.69 7.86
CA THR A 144 7.64 -14.76 6.80
C THR A 144 8.47 -15.44 5.72
N ASP A 145 9.41 -16.32 6.10
CA ASP A 145 10.21 -17.10 5.16
C ASP A 145 9.36 -18.04 4.30
N PHE A 146 8.52 -18.86 4.92
CA PHE A 146 7.66 -19.82 4.20
C PHE A 146 6.59 -19.13 3.36
N PHE A 147 6.03 -18.02 3.85
CA PHE A 147 5.14 -17.18 3.05
C PHE A 147 5.84 -16.67 1.79
N ARG A 148 7.06 -16.14 1.91
CA ARG A 148 7.85 -15.68 0.76
C ARG A 148 8.14 -16.82 -0.22
N GLN A 149 8.56 -17.99 0.28
CA GLN A 149 8.84 -19.17 -0.55
C GLN A 149 7.59 -19.66 -1.28
N ALA A 150 6.42 -19.65 -0.62
CA ALA A 150 5.16 -20.02 -1.26
C ALA A 150 4.75 -19.05 -2.38
N LEU A 151 5.21 -17.80 -2.34
CA LEU A 151 4.94 -16.77 -3.34
C LEU A 151 6.05 -16.60 -4.39
N GLU A 152 7.16 -17.33 -4.24
CA GLU A 152 8.29 -17.27 -5.15
C GLU A 152 7.96 -18.04 -6.44
N GLY A 153 8.17 -17.42 -7.60
CA GLY A 153 7.85 -18.02 -8.90
C GLY A 153 6.37 -18.17 -9.22
N SER A 154 5.44 -17.83 -8.31
CA SER A 154 4.01 -17.87 -8.59
C SER A 154 3.57 -16.70 -9.47
N ASP A 155 2.60 -16.99 -10.34
CA ASP A 155 1.94 -16.00 -11.18
C ASP A 155 1.05 -15.03 -10.39
N GLU A 156 0.57 -14.00 -11.09
CA GLU A 156 -0.25 -12.96 -10.47
C GLU A 156 -1.66 -13.44 -10.09
N GLU A 157 -2.18 -14.45 -10.79
CA GLU A 157 -3.50 -15.03 -10.52
C GLU A 157 -3.49 -15.83 -9.21
N TYR A 158 -2.44 -16.61 -8.98
CA TYR A 158 -2.17 -17.30 -7.73
C TYR A 158 -2.05 -16.32 -6.56
N ARG A 159 -1.34 -15.21 -6.76
CA ARG A 159 -1.20 -14.17 -5.73
C ARG A 159 -2.54 -13.52 -5.40
N LYS A 160 -3.34 -13.16 -6.40
CA LYS A 160 -4.67 -12.55 -6.21
C LYS A 160 -5.67 -13.48 -5.53
N SER A 161 -5.57 -14.79 -5.79
CA SER A 161 -6.43 -15.80 -5.19
C SER A 161 -6.03 -16.19 -3.76
N ASN A 162 -4.77 -15.97 -3.37
CA ASN A 162 -4.26 -16.44 -2.07
C ASN A 162 -3.81 -15.34 -1.10
N VAL A 163 -3.61 -14.11 -1.57
CA VAL A 163 -3.13 -12.99 -0.75
C VAL A 163 -4.00 -11.76 -0.98
N ARG A 164 -4.52 -11.21 0.11
CA ARG A 164 -5.34 -9.99 0.14
C ARG A 164 -4.70 -9.00 1.10
N LYS A 165 -4.52 -7.75 0.68
CA LYS A 165 -3.99 -6.69 1.54
C LYS A 165 -5.08 -5.69 1.88
N VAL A 166 -5.53 -5.72 3.13
CA VAL A 166 -6.53 -4.78 3.64
C VAL A 166 -5.81 -3.82 4.57
N GLY A 167 -5.60 -2.60 4.07
CA GLY A 167 -4.77 -1.61 4.76
C GLY A 167 -3.32 -2.06 4.95
N VAL A 168 -2.91 -2.16 6.20
CA VAL A 168 -1.57 -2.65 6.59
C VAL A 168 -1.55 -4.16 6.86
N VAL A 169 -2.71 -4.80 6.92
CA VAL A 169 -2.84 -6.21 7.27
C VAL A 169 -2.80 -7.06 6.00
N THR A 170 -1.95 -8.09 6.01
CA THR A 170 -1.90 -9.09 4.94
C THR A 170 -2.72 -10.29 5.38
N TYR A 171 -3.78 -10.58 4.63
CA TYR A 171 -4.60 -11.78 4.77
C TYR A 171 -4.13 -12.84 3.79
N VAL A 172 -4.16 -14.08 4.23
CA VAL A 172 -3.88 -15.27 3.41
C VAL A 172 -5.09 -16.19 3.36
N SER A 173 -5.28 -16.84 2.21
CA SER A 173 -6.37 -17.79 2.01
C SER A 173 -6.24 -18.99 2.95
N PRO A 174 -7.33 -19.72 3.24
CA PRO A 174 -7.28 -20.93 4.06
C PRO A 174 -6.26 -21.96 3.55
N ALA A 175 -6.15 -22.13 2.23
CA ALA A 175 -5.23 -23.08 1.62
C ALA A 175 -3.76 -22.67 1.85
N LEU A 176 -3.44 -21.39 1.62
CA LEU A 176 -2.09 -20.87 1.83
C LEU A 176 -1.73 -20.85 3.32
N ALA A 177 -2.67 -20.48 4.19
CA ALA A 177 -2.49 -20.52 5.63
C ALA A 177 -2.14 -21.93 6.12
N SER A 178 -2.91 -22.95 5.73
CA SER A 178 -2.66 -24.35 6.10
C SER A 178 -1.30 -24.85 5.60
N LYS A 179 -0.89 -24.45 4.39
CA LYS A 179 0.43 -24.80 3.86
C LYS A 179 1.56 -24.22 4.74
N ILE A 180 1.49 -22.92 5.04
CA ILE A 180 2.48 -22.22 5.86
C ILE A 180 2.51 -22.81 7.28
N GLU A 181 1.33 -23.01 7.89
CA GLU A 181 1.21 -23.63 9.21
C GLU A 181 1.88 -25.01 9.25
N GLY A 182 1.61 -25.85 8.25
CA GLY A 182 2.22 -27.19 8.15
C GLY A 182 3.74 -27.17 8.00
N GLU A 183 4.28 -26.28 7.16
CA GLU A 183 5.73 -26.14 6.96
C GLU A 183 6.44 -25.66 8.23
N VAL A 184 5.85 -24.71 8.95
CA VAL A 184 6.38 -24.19 10.21
C VAL A 184 6.35 -25.25 11.31
N ILE A 185 5.23 -25.96 11.46
CA ILE A 185 5.10 -27.05 12.45
C ILE A 185 6.14 -28.14 12.17
N ALA A 186 6.26 -28.56 10.91
CA ALA A 186 7.26 -29.56 10.51
C ALA A 186 8.69 -29.09 10.79
N PHE A 187 8.98 -27.81 10.60
CA PHE A 187 10.30 -27.24 10.89
C PHE A 187 10.66 -27.35 12.37
N TYR A 188 9.72 -27.05 13.28
CA TYR A 188 9.97 -27.11 14.72
C TYR A 188 9.91 -28.53 15.29
N ALA A 189 9.08 -29.42 14.72
CA ALA A 189 9.01 -30.82 15.14
C ALA A 189 10.28 -31.62 14.81
N ARG A 190 11.04 -31.25 13.76
CA ARG A 190 12.30 -31.92 13.36
C ARG A 190 13.53 -31.52 14.18
N ARG A 191 13.37 -30.64 15.17
CA ARG A 191 14.46 -30.14 16.03
C ARG A 191 14.47 -30.77 17.43
N GLU A 192 13.55 -31.70 17.70
CA GLU A 192 13.61 -32.66 18.81
C GLU A 192 14.27 -33.96 18.33
#